data_AF-A0A8C2X3D4-F1
#
_entry.id   AF-A0A8C2X3D4-F1
#
_cell.length_a   1.000
_cell.length_b   1.000
_cell.length_c   1.000
_cell.angle_alpha   90.00
_cell.angle_beta   90.00
_cell.angle_gamma   90.00
#
_symmetry.space_group_name_H-M   'P 1'
#
loop_
_entity.id
_entity.type
_entity.pdbx_description
1 polymer ?
#
loop_
_entity_poly.entity_id
_entity_poly.type
_entity_poly.pdbx_seq_one_letter_code
_entity_poly.pdbx_strand_id
1 'polypeptide(L)'
;MALAGRPARRELQSSRREMTYRNVLTHLSPPPTAPPTNTSLSVSPGEGVLEGQQVTLTCWSDGTPPTTLVLRRKGVELQRTDPTFSSLSFSLSSAQLEDSAHYQCEASNQHGSQLVTRRVTVSDPPRTTCLSVSPGEEVLEGQQVTLTCHSDGAPATMLVRGPKETDQWDGARLWSVPGQRHQRPRLPSQSLQHQRQRSV
;
A
#
# COMPACT_ATOMS: atom_id res chain seq x y z
N MET A 1 -40.50 54.92 100.50
CA MET A 1 -40.95 54.01 99.42
C MET A 1 -40.05 54.23 98.22
N ALA A 2 -39.25 53.23 97.86
CA ALA A 2 -38.30 53.31 96.74
C ALA A 2 -38.96 52.75 95.46
N LEU A 3 -38.88 53.51 94.36
CA LEU A 3 -39.37 53.11 93.04
C LEU A 3 -38.30 52.28 92.33
N ALA A 4 -38.58 51.02 92.04
CA ALA A 4 -37.69 50.13 91.31
C ALA A 4 -37.63 50.53 89.82
N GLY A 5 -36.46 51.00 89.37
CA GLY A 5 -36.19 51.30 87.97
C GLY A 5 -36.20 50.03 87.11
N ARG A 6 -36.95 50.05 86.00
CA ARG A 6 -37.02 48.93 85.05
C ARG A 6 -35.67 48.75 84.33
N PRO A 7 -35.17 47.51 84.15
CA PRO A 7 -33.90 47.30 83.49
C PRO A 7 -34.03 47.55 81.97
N ALA A 8 -33.07 48.30 81.43
CA ALA A 8 -32.98 48.58 80.00
C ALA A 8 -32.67 47.29 79.22
N ARG A 9 -33.47 47.02 78.19
CA ARG A 9 -33.37 45.84 77.34
C ARG A 9 -32.16 46.00 76.40
N ARG A 10 -31.16 45.12 76.51
CA ARG A 10 -30.01 45.09 75.60
C ARG A 10 -30.43 44.56 74.23
N GLU A 11 -30.27 45.36 73.19
CA GLU A 11 -30.42 44.94 71.81
C GLU A 11 -29.21 44.11 71.38
N LEU A 12 -29.44 42.86 70.95
CA LEU A 12 -28.39 42.03 70.34
C LEU A 12 -28.14 42.55 68.92
N GLN A 13 -26.99 43.19 68.71
CA GLN A 13 -26.55 43.60 67.37
C GLN A 13 -26.09 42.38 66.57
N SER A 14 -26.93 41.98 65.62
CA SER A 14 -26.63 40.95 64.64
C SER A 14 -25.58 41.47 63.65
N SER A 15 -24.34 41.01 63.80
CA SER A 15 -23.24 41.35 62.90
C SER A 15 -23.32 40.48 61.63
N ARG A 16 -23.93 41.01 60.58
CA ARG A 16 -23.98 40.37 59.26
C ARG A 16 -22.62 40.54 58.56
N ARG A 17 -21.86 39.44 58.41
CA ARG A 17 -20.66 39.41 57.58
C ARG A 17 -21.07 39.11 56.15
N GLU A 18 -20.92 40.07 55.24
CA GLU A 18 -21.12 39.86 53.82
C GLU A 18 -19.87 39.23 53.22
N MET A 19 -20.00 37.99 52.73
CA MET A 19 -18.92 37.28 52.07
C MET A 19 -19.02 37.54 50.57
N THR A 20 -18.20 38.46 50.08
CA THR A 20 -18.16 38.81 48.66
C THR A 20 -17.38 37.74 47.89
N TYR A 21 -18.10 36.89 47.15
CA TYR A 21 -17.47 35.92 46.26
C TYR A 21 -17.06 36.64 44.96
N ARG A 22 -15.75 36.86 44.76
CA ARG A 22 -15.23 37.19 43.43
C ARG A 22 -15.17 35.90 42.61
N ASN A 23 -16.08 35.75 41.66
CA ASN A 23 -15.91 34.78 40.59
C ASN A 23 -14.72 35.25 39.74
N VAL A 24 -13.55 34.70 40.02
CA VAL A 24 -12.39 34.86 39.13
C VAL A 24 -12.63 33.91 37.97
N LEU A 25 -13.04 34.43 36.81
CA LEU A 25 -12.97 33.69 35.55
C LEU A 25 -11.50 33.32 35.36
N THR A 26 -11.14 32.08 35.68
CA THR A 26 -9.84 31.53 35.30
C THR A 26 -9.81 31.60 33.78
N HIS A 27 -8.91 32.43 33.26
CA HIS A 27 -8.70 32.57 31.83
C HIS A 27 -8.06 31.27 31.34
N LEU A 28 -8.87 30.23 31.15
CA LEU A 28 -8.42 28.94 30.63
C LEU A 28 -7.83 29.22 29.24
N SER A 29 -6.54 28.98 29.09
CA SER A 29 -5.89 29.05 27.79
C SER A 29 -6.64 28.13 26.83
N PRO A 30 -6.94 28.57 25.59
CA PRO A 30 -7.59 27.71 24.61
C PRO A 30 -6.77 26.43 24.40
N PRO A 31 -7.42 25.30 24.08
CA PRO A 31 -6.73 24.03 23.88
C PRO A 31 -5.65 24.19 22.79
N PRO A 32 -4.51 23.50 22.93
CA PRO A 32 -3.44 23.57 21.93
C PRO A 32 -3.98 23.07 20.58
N THR A 33 -3.75 23.87 19.55
CA THR A 33 -4.10 23.54 18.17
C THR A 33 -2.84 23.41 17.34
N ALA A 34 -2.84 22.46 16.40
CA ALA A 34 -1.72 22.12 15.55
C ALA A 34 -2.19 21.74 14.14
N PRO A 35 -1.43 22.14 13.09
CA PRO A 35 -1.66 21.68 11.73
C PRO A 35 -1.37 20.17 11.58
N PRO A 36 -1.75 19.56 10.45
CA PRO A 36 -1.42 18.17 10.16
C PRO A 36 0.10 17.95 10.15
N THR A 37 0.56 16.93 10.87
CA THR A 37 1.96 16.52 10.95
C THR A 37 2.08 15.01 10.87
N ASN A 38 3.29 14.53 10.55
CA ASN A 38 3.61 13.11 10.47
C ASN A 38 2.70 12.33 9.49
N THR A 39 2.17 13.00 8.46
CA THR A 39 1.38 12.33 7.43
C THR A 39 2.23 11.27 6.74
N SER A 40 1.70 10.05 6.65
CA SER A 40 2.36 8.92 6.01
C SER A 40 1.36 8.12 5.19
N LEU A 41 1.84 7.52 4.11
CA LEU A 41 1.07 6.64 3.23
C LEU A 41 1.87 5.36 3.04
N SER A 42 1.44 4.28 3.69
CA SER A 42 2.03 2.95 3.58
C SER A 42 1.24 2.08 2.60
N VAL A 43 1.95 1.19 1.92
CA VAL A 43 1.38 0.26 0.93
C VAL A 43 1.85 -1.15 1.30
N SER A 44 0.89 -2.04 1.53
CA SER A 44 1.13 -3.45 1.87
C SER A 44 0.59 -4.35 0.77
N PRO A 45 1.35 -5.36 0.29
CA PRO A 45 2.65 -5.84 0.78
C PRO A 45 3.87 -5.01 0.33
N GLY A 46 3.70 -4.07 -0.60
CA GLY A 46 4.75 -3.19 -1.10
C GLY A 46 4.28 -2.36 -2.29
N GLU A 47 5.18 -1.55 -2.84
CA GLU A 47 4.89 -0.67 -3.99
C GLU A 47 4.84 -1.42 -5.33
N GLY A 48 5.50 -2.58 -5.41
CA GLY A 48 5.45 -3.50 -6.55
C GLY A 48 4.45 -4.62 -6.30
N VAL A 49 3.39 -4.65 -7.08
CA VAL A 49 2.24 -5.54 -6.89
C VAL A 49 2.05 -6.40 -8.14
N LEU A 50 1.72 -7.67 -7.96
CA LEU A 50 1.36 -8.53 -9.10
C LEU A 50 -0.12 -8.37 -9.45
N GLU A 51 -0.47 -8.45 -10.73
CA GLU A 51 -1.87 -8.44 -11.18
C GLU A 51 -2.70 -9.56 -10.51
N GLY A 52 -3.84 -9.20 -9.93
CA GLY A 52 -4.74 -10.09 -9.19
C GLY A 52 -4.49 -10.15 -7.68
N GLN A 53 -3.46 -9.45 -7.16
CA GLN A 53 -3.10 -9.50 -5.75
C GLN A 53 -3.88 -8.43 -4.99
N GLN A 54 -4.14 -8.69 -3.70
CA GLN A 54 -4.73 -7.71 -2.82
C GLN A 54 -3.66 -6.69 -2.36
N VAL A 55 -4.03 -5.40 -2.39
CA VAL A 55 -3.19 -4.29 -1.92
C VAL A 55 -3.97 -3.47 -0.91
N THR A 56 -3.30 -3.09 0.18
CA THR A 56 -3.88 -2.17 1.16
C THR A 56 -3.02 -0.92 1.25
N LEU A 57 -3.64 0.23 1.03
CA LEU A 57 -3.06 1.54 1.28
C LEU A 57 -3.56 2.05 2.62
N THR A 58 -2.64 2.39 3.52
CA THR A 58 -2.97 2.96 4.82
C THR A 58 -2.34 4.34 4.95
N CYS A 59 -3.18 5.34 5.09
CA CYS A 59 -2.78 6.70 5.38
C CYS A 59 -2.99 7.02 6.85
N TRP A 60 -2.05 7.74 7.45
CA TRP A 60 -2.15 8.18 8.83
C TRP A 60 -1.57 9.57 8.98
N SER A 61 -2.15 10.40 9.84
CA SER A 61 -1.67 11.75 10.15
C SER A 61 -2.10 12.18 11.54
N ASP A 62 -1.24 12.95 12.20
CA ASP A 62 -1.55 13.62 13.45
C ASP A 62 -2.00 15.06 13.20
N GLY A 63 -2.99 15.54 13.93
CA GLY A 63 -3.38 16.95 13.92
C GLY A 63 -4.40 17.26 15.00
N THR A 64 -4.46 18.52 15.42
CA THR A 64 -5.39 18.96 16.47
C THR A 64 -6.01 20.30 16.06
N PRO A 65 -7.30 20.36 15.68
CA PRO A 65 -8.30 19.28 15.69
C PRO A 65 -7.98 18.13 14.72
N PRO A 66 -8.60 16.95 14.89
CA PRO A 66 -8.30 15.79 14.07
C PRO A 66 -8.55 16.09 12.59
N THR A 67 -7.70 15.52 11.75
CA THR A 67 -7.61 15.86 10.34
C THR A 67 -8.57 15.04 9.50
N THR A 68 -9.16 15.64 8.48
CA THR A 68 -9.80 14.89 7.40
C THR A 68 -8.73 14.32 6.48
N LEU A 69 -8.74 13.01 6.29
CA LEU A 69 -7.88 12.29 5.34
C LEU A 69 -8.63 12.05 4.04
N VAL A 70 -7.99 12.35 2.91
CA VAL A 70 -8.51 12.13 1.55
C VAL A 70 -7.48 11.38 0.73
N LEU A 71 -7.82 10.18 0.26
CA LEU A 71 -6.98 9.39 -0.64
C LEU A 71 -7.43 9.60 -2.08
N ARG A 72 -6.49 9.98 -2.96
CA ARG A 72 -6.71 10.22 -4.38
C ARG A 72 -5.82 9.33 -5.24
N ARG A 73 -6.33 8.94 -6.41
CA ARG A 73 -5.60 8.24 -7.46
C ARG A 73 -5.82 8.94 -8.79
N LYS A 74 -4.74 9.36 -9.46
CA LYS A 74 -4.82 10.10 -10.74
C LYS A 74 -5.76 11.33 -10.63
N GLY A 75 -5.75 12.00 -9.47
CA GLY A 75 -6.63 13.14 -9.17
C GLY A 75 -8.05 12.81 -8.70
N VAL A 76 -8.51 11.56 -8.86
CA VAL A 76 -9.84 11.10 -8.45
C VAL A 76 -9.84 10.69 -6.99
N GLU A 77 -10.79 11.19 -6.21
CA GLU A 77 -10.99 10.80 -4.80
C GLU A 77 -11.49 9.34 -4.73
N LEU A 78 -10.77 8.50 -4.00
CA LEU A 78 -11.12 7.10 -3.76
C LEU A 78 -11.87 6.93 -2.45
N GLN A 79 -11.40 7.60 -1.40
CA GLN A 79 -11.96 7.50 -0.06
C GLN A 79 -11.63 8.75 0.75
N ARG A 80 -12.56 9.11 1.64
CA ARG A 80 -12.44 10.21 2.58
C ARG A 80 -12.88 9.74 3.96
N THR A 81 -12.18 10.21 4.99
CA THR A 81 -12.51 9.92 6.38
C THR A 81 -13.09 11.14 7.09
N ASP A 82 -13.99 10.93 8.04
CA ASP A 82 -14.48 11.97 8.93
C ASP A 82 -13.36 12.51 9.86
N PRO A 83 -13.43 13.77 10.31
CA PRO A 83 -12.42 14.42 11.17
C PRO A 83 -12.43 13.90 12.62
N THR A 84 -12.67 12.60 12.81
CA THR A 84 -12.61 11.88 14.08
C THR A 84 -11.51 10.81 14.07
N PHE A 85 -11.03 10.41 12.88
CA PHE A 85 -10.05 9.35 12.74
C PHE A 85 -8.73 9.90 12.19
N SER A 86 -7.62 9.50 12.83
CA SER A 86 -6.26 9.82 12.38
C SER A 86 -5.74 8.86 11.31
N SER A 87 -6.53 7.87 10.89
CA SER A 87 -6.15 6.87 9.89
C SER A 87 -7.24 6.61 8.85
N LEU A 88 -6.80 6.31 7.63
CA LEU A 88 -7.62 5.92 6.49
C LEU A 88 -7.02 4.64 5.91
N SER A 89 -7.84 3.61 5.71
CA SER A 89 -7.41 2.37 5.06
C SER A 89 -8.29 2.09 3.86
N PHE A 90 -7.65 1.87 2.70
CA PHE A 90 -8.29 1.55 1.43
C PHE A 90 -7.68 0.26 0.88
N SER A 91 -8.50 -0.72 0.52
CA SER A 91 -8.05 -1.99 -0.03
C SER A 91 -8.55 -2.22 -1.45
N LEU A 92 -7.64 -2.65 -2.32
CA LEU A 92 -7.92 -3.19 -3.64
C LEU A 92 -7.87 -4.70 -3.52
N SER A 93 -9.00 -5.37 -3.70
CA SER A 93 -9.11 -6.83 -3.57
C SER A 93 -8.40 -7.58 -4.71
N SER A 94 -8.35 -7.00 -5.91
CA SER A 94 -7.68 -7.58 -7.08
C SER A 94 -7.07 -6.46 -7.92
N ALA A 95 -5.77 -6.24 -7.78
CA ALA A 95 -5.05 -5.19 -8.48
C ALA A 95 -4.98 -5.45 -10.00
N GLN A 96 -5.28 -4.44 -10.81
CA GLN A 96 -5.21 -4.46 -12.26
C GLN A 96 -4.04 -3.61 -12.76
N LEU A 97 -3.54 -3.86 -13.98
CA LEU A 97 -2.47 -3.07 -14.59
C LEU A 97 -2.80 -1.55 -14.62
N GLU A 98 -4.08 -1.21 -14.82
CA GLU A 98 -4.59 0.16 -14.83
C GLU A 98 -4.59 0.87 -13.47
N ASP A 99 -4.52 0.10 -12.37
CA ASP A 99 -4.39 0.64 -11.02
C ASP A 99 -3.01 1.24 -10.76
N SER A 100 -2.03 0.95 -11.62
CA SER A 100 -0.70 1.56 -11.59
C SER A 100 -0.80 3.09 -11.66
N ALA A 101 -0.41 3.74 -10.57
CA ALA A 101 -0.64 5.16 -10.38
C ALA A 101 0.21 5.76 -9.25
N HIS A 102 0.23 7.09 -9.21
CA HIS A 102 0.59 7.82 -7.99
C HIS A 102 -0.67 7.98 -7.14
N TYR A 103 -0.63 7.41 -5.95
CA TYR A 103 -1.63 7.55 -4.91
C TYR A 103 -1.23 8.70 -4.00
N GLN A 104 -2.17 9.57 -3.68
CA GLN A 104 -1.94 10.78 -2.93
C GLN A 104 -2.86 10.80 -1.72
N CYS A 105 -2.30 10.90 -0.52
CA CYS A 105 -3.08 11.12 0.68
C CYS A 105 -2.90 12.55 1.17
N GLU A 106 -4.01 13.28 1.27
CA GLU A 106 -4.07 14.64 1.79
C GLU A 106 -4.71 14.62 3.18
N ALA A 107 -3.97 15.07 4.19
CA ALA A 107 -4.47 15.34 5.52
C ALA A 107 -4.74 16.84 5.66
N SER A 108 -5.94 17.22 6.09
CA SER A 108 -6.35 18.63 6.19
C SER A 108 -7.10 18.92 7.48
N ASN A 109 -6.82 20.07 8.09
CA ASN A 109 -7.62 20.65 9.17
C ASN A 109 -7.69 22.18 9.02
N GLN A 110 -8.40 22.85 9.92
CA GLN A 110 -8.56 24.32 9.89
C GLN A 110 -7.25 25.12 10.02
N HIS A 111 -6.14 24.47 10.40
CA HIS A 111 -4.83 25.09 10.58
C HIS A 111 -3.84 24.79 9.44
N GLY A 112 -4.16 23.87 8.53
CA GLY A 112 -3.31 23.57 7.38
C GLY A 112 -3.61 22.23 6.71
N SER A 113 -2.77 21.87 5.75
CA SER A 113 -2.85 20.62 5.00
C SER A 113 -1.46 20.04 4.73
N GLN A 114 -1.35 18.71 4.71
CA GLN A 114 -0.14 17.98 4.34
C GLN A 114 -0.48 16.89 3.32
N LEU A 115 0.28 16.84 2.22
CA LEU A 115 0.08 15.90 1.11
C LEU A 115 1.27 14.93 1.01
N VAL A 116 0.99 13.63 0.95
CA VAL A 116 1.98 12.59 0.73
C VAL A 116 1.62 11.80 -0.52
N THR A 117 2.62 11.52 -1.36
CA THR A 117 2.44 10.75 -2.60
C THR A 117 3.23 9.45 -2.55
N ARG A 118 2.63 8.36 -3.01
CA ARG A 118 3.27 7.04 -3.16
C ARG A 118 2.98 6.47 -4.53
N ARG A 119 3.99 5.87 -5.18
CA ARG A 119 3.80 5.21 -6.47
C ARG A 119 3.50 3.74 -6.23
N VAL A 120 2.42 3.25 -6.82
CA VAL A 120 2.10 1.82 -6.86
C VAL A 120 2.22 1.36 -8.31
N THR A 121 2.96 0.27 -8.52
CA THR A 121 3.17 -0.33 -9.83
C THR A 121 2.63 -1.74 -9.82
N VAL A 122 1.65 -1.99 -10.68
CA VAL A 122 1.09 -3.32 -10.89
C VAL A 122 1.76 -3.93 -12.12
N SER A 123 2.33 -5.12 -11.96
CA SER A 123 3.01 -5.88 -13.01
C SER A 123 2.35 -7.25 -13.18
N ASP A 124 2.37 -7.80 -14.40
CA ASP A 124 2.02 -9.20 -14.60
C ASP A 124 3.29 -10.07 -14.65
N PRO A 125 3.20 -11.35 -14.26
CA PRO A 125 4.31 -12.27 -14.44
C PRO A 125 4.50 -12.59 -15.93
N PRO A 126 5.73 -12.94 -16.38
CA PRO A 126 5.96 -13.34 -17.74
C PRO A 126 5.08 -14.54 -18.13
N ARG A 127 4.20 -14.31 -19.09
CA ARG A 127 3.38 -15.29 -19.80
C ARG A 127 4.15 -15.78 -21.03
N THR A 128 3.83 -16.99 -21.49
CA THR A 128 4.28 -17.52 -22.79
C THR A 128 5.81 -17.45 -23.01
N THR A 129 6.58 -18.08 -22.12
CA THR A 129 8.03 -18.25 -22.32
C THR A 129 8.31 -19.24 -23.45
N CYS A 130 8.91 -18.76 -24.54
CA CYS A 130 9.31 -19.55 -25.69
C CYS A 130 10.84 -19.51 -25.87
N LEU A 131 11.44 -20.69 -26.03
CA LEU A 131 12.87 -20.84 -26.34
C LEU A 131 13.01 -21.32 -27.79
N SER A 132 13.77 -20.59 -28.60
CA SER A 132 14.15 -21.01 -29.95
C SER A 132 15.66 -21.14 -30.06
N VAL A 133 16.09 -22.13 -30.83
CA VAL A 133 17.49 -22.51 -31.03
C VAL A 133 17.78 -22.42 -32.53
N SER A 134 18.88 -21.74 -32.90
CA SER A 134 19.32 -21.64 -34.29
C SER A 134 20.85 -21.81 -34.42
N PRO A 135 21.34 -22.70 -35.31
CA PRO A 135 20.61 -23.72 -36.10
C PRO A 135 20.05 -24.87 -35.22
N GLY A 136 19.01 -25.56 -35.69
CA GLY A 136 18.30 -26.67 -35.00
C GLY A 136 19.01 -28.03 -35.07
N GLU A 137 18.26 -29.13 -34.86
CA GLU A 137 18.61 -30.54 -34.51
C GLU A 137 19.95 -31.17 -34.91
N GLU A 138 20.70 -30.67 -35.90
CA GLU A 138 22.06 -31.13 -36.21
C GLU A 138 23.05 -29.96 -36.10
N VAL A 139 23.86 -29.96 -35.04
CA VAL A 139 24.95 -29.00 -34.83
C VAL A 139 26.26 -29.78 -34.80
N LEU A 140 27.18 -29.44 -35.71
CA LEU A 140 28.52 -30.01 -35.75
C LEU A 140 29.40 -29.43 -34.63
N GLU A 141 30.40 -30.19 -34.18
CA GLU A 141 31.42 -29.65 -33.26
C GLU A 141 32.06 -28.38 -33.86
N GLY A 142 32.10 -27.31 -33.06
CA GLY A 142 32.62 -26.01 -33.46
C GLY A 142 31.60 -25.04 -34.09
N GLN A 143 30.33 -25.43 -34.25
CA GLN A 143 29.30 -24.53 -34.79
C GLN A 143 28.71 -23.61 -33.71
N GLN A 144 28.49 -22.34 -34.07
CA GLN A 144 27.89 -21.36 -33.17
C GLN A 144 26.37 -21.54 -33.13
N VAL A 145 25.83 -21.79 -31.93
CA VAL A 145 24.39 -21.90 -31.69
C VAL A 145 23.89 -20.66 -30.95
N THR A 146 22.78 -20.10 -31.44
CA THR A 146 22.08 -18.97 -30.82
C THR A 146 20.81 -19.46 -30.14
N LEU A 147 20.72 -19.20 -28.84
CA LEU A 147 19.51 -19.40 -28.04
C LEU A 147 18.79 -18.06 -27.90
N THR A 148 17.54 -18.01 -28.36
CA THR A 148 16.67 -16.84 -28.24
C THR A 148 15.51 -17.19 -27.32
N CYS A 149 15.25 -16.35 -26.33
CA CYS A 149 14.16 -16.54 -25.38
C CYS A 149 13.19 -15.35 -25.51
N HIS A 150 11.91 -15.64 -25.66
CA HIS A 150 10.83 -14.67 -25.75
C HIS A 150 9.88 -14.88 -24.57
N SER A 151 9.45 -13.80 -23.92
CA SER A 151 8.46 -13.84 -22.85
C SER A 151 7.59 -12.59 -22.90
N ASP A 152 6.28 -12.75 -22.70
CA ASP A 152 5.33 -11.65 -22.65
C ASP A 152 5.13 -11.21 -21.21
N GLY A 153 5.39 -9.96 -20.85
CA GLY A 153 5.10 -9.44 -19.52
C GLY A 153 5.18 -7.92 -19.44
N ALA A 154 4.59 -7.34 -18.41
CA ALA A 154 4.43 -5.93 -18.15
C ALA A 154 5.02 -5.58 -16.77
N PRO A 155 6.08 -4.76 -16.68
CA PRO A 155 6.84 -4.17 -17.80
C PRO A 155 7.60 -5.23 -18.61
N ALA A 156 7.98 -4.91 -19.85
CA ALA A 156 8.69 -5.80 -20.77
C ALA A 156 9.82 -6.55 -20.04
N THR A 157 9.70 -7.87 -19.96
CA THR A 157 10.59 -8.69 -19.14
C THR A 157 11.99 -8.74 -19.77
N MET A 158 12.99 -8.24 -19.05
CA MET A 158 14.40 -8.44 -19.42
C MET A 158 14.85 -9.81 -18.95
N LEU A 159 14.94 -10.77 -19.87
CA LEU A 159 15.49 -12.10 -19.60
C LEU A 159 17.02 -12.01 -19.51
N VAL A 160 17.58 -12.20 -18.31
CA VAL A 160 19.03 -12.21 -18.11
C VAL A 160 19.57 -13.62 -18.32
N ARG A 161 20.53 -13.79 -19.24
CA ARG A 161 21.32 -15.02 -19.33
C ARG A 161 22.17 -15.14 -18.05
N GLY A 162 21.94 -16.20 -17.28
CA GLY A 162 22.74 -16.49 -16.09
C GLY A 162 24.22 -16.75 -16.42
N PRO A 163 25.10 -16.75 -15.40
CA PRO A 163 26.51 -17.08 -15.59
C PRO A 163 26.64 -18.44 -16.29
N LYS A 164 27.58 -18.55 -17.23
CA LYS A 164 27.99 -19.85 -17.80
C LYS A 164 28.62 -20.65 -16.67
N GLU A 165 27.84 -21.47 -15.99
CA GLU A 165 28.39 -22.62 -15.28
C GLU A 165 28.92 -23.55 -16.38
N THR A 166 30.23 -23.79 -16.35
CA THR A 166 30.91 -24.65 -17.33
C THR A 166 30.55 -26.10 -17.01
N ASP A 167 29.30 -26.47 -17.22
CA ASP A 167 28.87 -27.84 -17.09
C ASP A 167 29.21 -28.56 -18.40
N GLN A 168 30.26 -29.37 -18.29
CA GLN A 168 30.48 -30.53 -19.13
C GLN A 168 29.12 -31.24 -19.31
N TRP A 169 28.59 -31.25 -20.53
CA TRP A 169 27.34 -31.92 -20.86
C TRP A 169 27.56 -33.43 -20.86
N ASP A 170 27.62 -34.02 -19.66
CA ASP A 170 27.44 -35.45 -19.49
C ASP A 170 25.94 -35.74 -19.47
N GLY A 171 25.51 -36.59 -20.39
CA GLY A 171 24.10 -36.91 -20.61
C GLY A 171 23.33 -37.21 -19.32
N ALA A 172 22.13 -36.62 -19.24
CA ALA A 172 21.06 -36.89 -18.29
C ALA A 172 21.20 -36.31 -16.86
N ARG A 173 20.45 -35.22 -16.61
CA ARG A 173 19.39 -35.11 -15.57
C ARG A 173 18.80 -33.69 -15.56
N LEU A 174 17.48 -33.57 -15.76
CA LEU A 174 16.72 -32.35 -15.44
C LEU A 174 16.58 -32.26 -13.91
N TRP A 175 17.05 -31.17 -13.30
CA TRP A 175 16.81 -30.91 -11.88
C TRP A 175 15.35 -30.51 -11.67
N SER A 176 14.71 -31.15 -10.71
CA SER A 176 13.35 -30.85 -10.26
C SER A 176 13.40 -29.70 -9.26
N VAL A 177 12.66 -28.61 -9.52
CA VAL A 177 12.37 -27.61 -8.48
C VAL A 177 11.31 -28.19 -7.55
N PRO A 178 11.55 -28.31 -6.23
CA PRO A 178 10.54 -28.83 -5.32
C PRO A 178 9.34 -27.87 -5.24
N GLY A 179 8.15 -28.34 -5.62
CA GLY A 179 6.87 -27.69 -5.22
C GLY A 179 5.98 -27.09 -6.31
N GLN A 180 6.37 -27.08 -7.59
CA GLN A 180 5.53 -26.55 -8.66
C GLN A 180 4.80 -27.67 -9.42
N ARG A 181 3.46 -27.67 -9.41
CA ARG A 181 2.66 -28.55 -10.26
C ARG A 181 2.78 -28.06 -11.70
N HIS A 182 3.63 -28.72 -12.49
CA HIS A 182 3.70 -28.48 -13.92
C HIS A 182 2.44 -28.99 -14.62
N GLN A 183 1.67 -28.10 -15.25
CA GLN A 183 0.83 -28.50 -16.36
C GLN A 183 1.76 -28.84 -17.53
N ARG A 184 1.63 -30.05 -18.09
CA ARG A 184 2.40 -30.47 -19.27
C ARG A 184 2.18 -29.45 -20.39
N PRO A 185 3.23 -28.88 -21.00
CA PRO A 185 3.09 -28.18 -22.26
C PRO A 185 2.50 -29.16 -23.27
N ARG A 186 1.35 -28.83 -23.86
CA ARG A 186 0.85 -29.57 -25.03
C ARG A 186 1.77 -29.19 -26.18
N LEU A 187 2.60 -30.14 -26.62
CA LEU A 187 3.26 -30.05 -27.92
C LEU A 187 2.18 -29.93 -29.00
N PRO A 188 2.33 -29.04 -30.00
CA PRO A 188 1.46 -29.03 -31.15
C PRO A 188 1.62 -30.37 -31.89
N SER A 189 0.52 -31.11 -32.02
CA SER A 189 0.45 -32.32 -32.82
C SER A 189 0.57 -31.97 -34.30
N GLN A 190 1.78 -31.95 -34.85
CA GLN A 190 1.94 -31.97 -36.29
C GLN A 190 1.99 -33.44 -36.74
N SER A 191 0.85 -33.88 -37.25
CA SER A 191 0.67 -35.13 -37.97
C SER A 191 1.52 -35.13 -39.25
N LEU A 192 2.50 -36.01 -39.34
CA LEU A 192 3.17 -36.34 -40.59
C LEU A 192 2.73 -37.74 -41.03
N GLN A 193 1.84 -37.76 -42.03
CA GLN A 193 1.47 -38.95 -42.77
C GLN A 193 2.72 -39.48 -43.50
N HIS A 194 3.04 -40.75 -43.24
CA HIS A 194 4.15 -41.45 -43.84
C HIS A 194 3.75 -41.91 -45.25
N GLN A 195 4.05 -41.13 -46.30
CA GLN A 195 3.87 -41.58 -47.67
C GLN A 195 5.12 -42.35 -48.13
N ARG A 196 4.99 -43.68 -48.15
CA ARG A 196 6.00 -44.65 -48.57
C ARG A 196 6.07 -44.65 -50.10
N GLN A 197 7.05 -44.00 -50.71
CA GLN A 197 7.37 -44.20 -52.13
C GLN A 197 8.26 -45.44 -52.28
N ARG A 198 7.72 -46.48 -52.93
CA ARG A 198 8.48 -47.58 -53.52
C ARG A 198 9.11 -47.06 -54.82
N SER A 199 10.43 -47.10 -54.92
CA SER A 199 11.11 -47.01 -56.21
C SER A 199 11.09 -48.38 -56.88
N VAL A 200 10.72 -48.37 -58.16
CA VAL A 200 10.87 -49.46 -59.14
C VAL A 200 12.34 -49.61 -59.50
#